data_AF-A0A933T7H6-F1
#
_entry.id   AF-A0A933T7H6-F1
#
_cell.length_a   1.000
_cell.length_b   1.000
_cell.length_c   1.000
_cell.angle_alpha   90.00
_cell.angle_beta   90.00
_cell.angle_gamma   90.00
#
_symmetry.space_group_name_H-M   'P 1'
#
loop_
_entity.id
_entity.type
_entity.pdbx_description
1 polymer ?
#
loop_
_entity_poly.entity_id
_entity_poly.type
_entity_poly.pdbx_seq_one_letter_code
_entity_poly.pdbx_strand_id
1 'polypeptide(L)'
;MHFNVQPVNAQNKELKAGHEASLNALKDELLSYFEPVSGKIVSVEGNSVKIDIGEQKSAKPGMRLHAFKEGVSFIHPVTKEFLGRVEMPVGSIEITSAYARESLAVIMKGKPEDFSTSKIKIPGTKIKILFFQGNVDWFLGDSYYQMLKESGRFELIDTGLETDDMSKIISEAKTKGAEVALVLHSEDSKEHANLTQKLLWVGDSKQFSEKNVLVDIAYVKELRFKLALFGPREGEALLAFRLPFGTRRLAVGDFDGDDKPDIVLASGNSIMIYSIAGSDLKILWDFKVPLAGDILWIDTIDVNKDRRDEVLITSIHNGEVESYIYELKGSAFSRLWQSKNTFIKKLGNEIVAQEYRKGDGYDGNVFSLVHSGGTYKRGADIKLPSGVNIYDFQIVKSFDGKQATLAWDDRGYLNLYNEKGIRIWISPEDFGGFSEKFKKDSPAVMVERGEWSVKDRLIVKDIEVIASKRKPLLGIARGLGYKSSEIKSLLWTGISMEERGMLEEIGGEILDYSLVGDKIVVLSKPMLWLRPKNILKGESPFGTMLYIFSLKGR
;
A
#
# COMPACT_ATOMS: atom_id res chain seq x y z
N MET A 1 17.42 45.28 -14.28
CA MET A 1 16.93 45.03 -12.92
C MET A 1 17.61 43.78 -12.40
N HIS A 2 18.49 43.91 -11.41
CA HIS A 2 19.10 42.77 -10.72
C HIS A 2 18.07 42.21 -9.75
N PHE A 3 17.53 41.01 -10.02
CA PHE A 3 16.76 40.27 -9.03
C PHE A 3 17.65 39.16 -8.44
N ASN A 4 18.01 39.42 -7.19
CA ASN A 4 18.74 38.55 -6.30
C ASN A 4 17.84 37.35 -5.96
N VAL A 5 18.17 36.15 -6.45
CA VAL A 5 17.48 34.92 -6.05
C VAL A 5 18.25 34.34 -4.87
N GLN A 6 17.77 34.57 -3.65
CA GLN A 6 18.21 33.79 -2.50
C GLN A 6 17.71 32.35 -2.63
N PRO A 7 18.52 31.34 -2.28
CA PRO A 7 18.05 29.97 -2.23
C PRO A 7 17.01 29.84 -1.11
N VAL A 8 15.79 29.43 -1.47
CA VAL A 8 14.78 29.02 -0.49
C VAL A 8 15.28 27.73 0.14
N ASN A 9 15.81 27.85 1.36
CA ASN A 9 16.06 26.72 2.24
C ASN A 9 14.80 25.86 2.31
N ALA A 10 14.86 24.65 1.75
CA ALA A 10 13.94 23.59 2.09
C ALA A 10 14.18 23.23 3.57
N GLN A 11 13.54 23.97 4.45
CA GLN A 11 13.34 23.51 5.82
C GLN A 11 12.56 22.21 5.72
N ASN A 12 13.21 21.11 6.07
CA ASN A 12 12.53 19.97 6.70
C ASN A 12 11.67 20.55 7.81
N LYS A 13 10.37 20.76 7.55
CA LYS A 13 9.40 20.87 8.61
C LYS A 13 9.27 19.46 9.18
N GLU A 14 10.15 19.16 10.13
CA GLU A 14 9.81 18.26 11.22
C GLU A 14 8.38 18.57 11.67
N LEU A 15 7.64 17.52 12.04
CA LEU A 15 6.34 17.64 12.69
C LEU A 15 6.40 18.81 13.67
N LYS A 16 5.47 19.76 13.59
CA LYS A 16 5.29 20.70 14.69
C LYS A 16 5.11 19.84 15.94
N ALA A 17 6.09 19.88 16.85
CA ALA A 17 6.18 19.03 18.04
C ALA A 17 4.94 19.10 18.97
N GLY A 18 4.00 20.01 18.71
CA GLY A 18 2.77 20.17 19.46
C GLY A 18 1.65 19.17 19.14
N HIS A 19 1.56 18.58 17.94
CA HIS A 19 0.39 17.73 17.60
C HIS A 19 0.50 16.28 18.10
N GLU A 20 1.71 15.70 18.12
CA GLU A 20 1.96 14.38 18.71
C GLU A 20 1.91 14.39 20.24
N ALA A 21 1.97 15.57 20.86
CA ALA A 21 1.96 15.71 22.31
C ALA A 21 0.71 15.08 22.95
N SER A 22 -0.46 15.20 22.30
CA SER A 22 -1.71 14.61 22.80
C SER A 22 -1.67 13.08 22.81
N LEU A 23 -1.22 12.45 21.72
CA LEU A 23 -1.10 10.98 21.68
C LEU A 23 0.04 10.47 22.57
N ASN A 24 1.14 11.23 22.69
CA ASN A 24 2.20 10.92 23.63
C ASN A 24 1.68 10.96 25.07
N ALA A 25 0.83 11.92 25.44
CA ALA A 25 0.24 11.98 26.77
C ALA A 25 -0.61 10.73 27.12
N LEU A 26 -1.31 10.16 26.14
CA LEU A 26 -2.03 8.88 26.27
C LEU A 26 -1.08 7.69 26.41
N LYS A 27 -0.06 7.61 25.55
CA LYS A 27 0.96 6.56 25.58
C LYS A 27 1.72 6.57 26.92
N ASP A 28 2.16 7.75 27.36
CA ASP A 28 2.94 7.92 28.59
C ASP A 28 2.10 7.62 29.83
N GLU A 29 0.79 7.88 29.79
CA GLU A 29 -0.15 7.44 30.82
C GLU A 29 -0.14 5.91 30.96
N LEU A 30 -0.28 5.20 29.84
CA LEU A 30 -0.27 3.75 29.82
C LEU A 30 1.10 3.21 30.28
N LEU A 31 2.19 3.73 29.71
CA LEU A 31 3.55 3.28 30.01
C LEU A 31 3.90 3.41 31.50
N SER A 32 3.48 4.50 32.15
CA SER A 32 3.78 4.75 33.55
C SER A 32 3.13 3.75 34.53
N TYR A 33 2.17 2.92 34.11
CA TYR A 33 1.68 1.79 34.92
C TYR A 33 2.55 0.53 34.81
N PHE A 34 3.43 0.47 33.80
CA PHE A 34 4.16 -0.75 33.42
C PHE A 34 5.68 -0.57 33.40
N GLU A 35 6.20 0.53 33.96
CA GLU A 35 7.64 0.73 34.13
C GLU A 35 8.24 -0.42 34.98
N PRO A 36 9.28 -1.11 34.47
CA PRO A 36 9.92 -2.17 35.22
C PRO A 36 10.48 -1.65 36.54
N VAL A 37 9.98 -2.19 37.64
CA VAL A 37 10.39 -1.82 39.00
C VAL A 37 10.52 -3.08 39.83
N SER A 38 11.43 -3.08 40.80
CA SER A 38 11.60 -4.17 41.76
C SER A 38 11.75 -3.64 43.17
N GLY A 39 11.23 -4.39 44.13
CA GLY A 39 11.20 -4.04 45.54
C GLY A 39 10.92 -5.23 46.43
N LYS A 40 10.57 -4.94 47.67
CA LYS A 40 10.32 -5.90 48.74
C LYS A 40 9.06 -5.52 49.51
N ILE A 41 8.48 -6.53 50.14
CA ILE A 41 7.41 -6.36 51.12
C ILE A 41 8.04 -6.01 52.46
N VAL A 42 7.59 -4.89 53.04
CA VAL A 42 8.04 -4.35 54.33
C VAL A 42 7.23 -4.96 55.47
N SER A 43 5.91 -5.00 55.34
CA SER A 43 5.01 -5.64 56.31
C SER A 43 3.75 -6.17 55.63
N VAL A 44 3.10 -7.15 56.27
CA VAL A 44 1.83 -7.76 55.86
C VAL A 44 0.88 -7.71 57.05
N GLU A 45 -0.28 -7.10 56.88
CA GLU A 45 -1.34 -6.98 57.90
C GLU A 45 -2.67 -7.40 57.27
N GLY A 46 -3.10 -8.64 57.54
CA GLY A 46 -4.26 -9.22 56.87
C GLY A 46 -4.05 -9.23 55.35
N ASN A 47 -4.94 -8.59 54.60
CA ASN A 47 -4.82 -8.49 53.14
C ASN A 47 -4.07 -7.23 52.65
N SER A 48 -3.64 -6.37 53.59
CA SER A 48 -2.87 -5.16 53.31
C SER A 48 -1.38 -5.45 53.37
N VAL A 49 -0.62 -4.91 52.43
CA VAL A 49 0.84 -5.01 52.40
C VAL A 49 1.47 -3.64 52.25
N LYS A 50 2.57 -3.43 52.97
CA LYS A 50 3.42 -2.26 52.82
C LYS A 50 4.64 -2.63 51.98
N ILE A 51 5.02 -1.80 51.02
CA ILE A 51 6.12 -2.07 50.08
C ILE A 51 7.13 -0.92 50.02
N ASP A 52 8.38 -1.24 49.68
CA ASP A 52 9.51 -0.27 49.58
C ASP A 52 9.65 0.41 48.20
N ILE A 53 8.52 0.47 47.48
CA ILE A 53 8.38 1.16 46.21
C ILE A 53 7.39 2.30 46.46
N GLY A 54 7.84 3.54 46.24
CA GLY A 54 7.04 4.74 46.36
C GLY A 54 7.09 5.59 45.08
N GLU A 55 6.56 6.81 45.14
CA GLU A 55 6.46 7.74 44.01
C GLU A 55 7.82 8.01 43.35
N GLN A 56 8.92 8.01 44.12
CA GLN A 56 10.29 8.17 43.58
C GLN A 56 10.71 7.03 42.63
N LYS A 57 9.99 5.92 42.63
CA LYS A 57 10.14 4.79 41.70
C LYS A 57 8.88 4.61 40.84
N SER A 58 8.18 5.71 40.55
CA SER A 58 6.98 5.75 39.71
C SER A 58 5.77 4.97 40.25
N ALA A 59 5.71 4.66 41.55
CA ALA A 59 4.55 4.00 42.14
C ALA A 59 3.31 4.91 42.10
N LYS A 60 2.19 4.39 41.60
CA LYS A 60 0.88 5.05 41.63
C LYS A 60 -0.25 4.05 41.91
N PRO A 61 -1.39 4.53 42.46
CA PRO A 61 -2.57 3.69 42.66
C PRO A 61 -3.02 2.97 41.39
N GLY A 62 -3.46 1.72 41.54
CA GLY A 62 -3.93 0.87 40.44
C GLY A 62 -2.84 0.05 39.75
N MET A 63 -1.55 0.31 40.01
CA MET A 63 -0.45 -0.54 39.53
C MET A 63 -0.48 -1.93 40.20
N ARG A 64 -0.27 -2.98 39.40
CA ARG A 64 -0.19 -4.36 39.87
C ARG A 64 1.23 -4.90 39.79
N LEU A 65 1.68 -5.54 40.87
CA LEU A 65 3.02 -6.10 40.98
C LEU A 65 2.94 -7.60 41.25
N HIS A 66 3.87 -8.35 40.66
CA HIS A 66 4.02 -9.78 40.90
C HIS A 66 4.91 -10.00 42.13
N ALA A 67 4.43 -10.77 43.09
CA ALA A 67 5.20 -11.21 44.23
C ALA A 67 5.83 -12.58 43.98
N PHE A 68 7.09 -12.73 44.38
CA PHE A 68 7.86 -13.96 44.21
C PHE A 68 8.90 -14.13 45.32
N LYS A 69 9.33 -15.37 45.54
CA LYS A 69 10.49 -15.72 46.37
C LYS A 69 11.64 -16.17 45.47
N GLU A 70 12.86 -15.85 45.87
CA GLU A 70 14.04 -16.36 45.17
C GLU A 70 14.33 -17.80 45.61
N GLY A 71 14.34 -18.71 44.66
CA GLY A 71 14.77 -20.09 44.81
C GLY A 71 16.26 -20.27 44.56
N VAL A 72 16.63 -21.46 44.09
CA VAL A 72 18.03 -21.85 43.85
C VAL A 72 18.70 -21.00 42.76
N SER A 73 20.00 -20.75 42.93
CA SER A 73 20.84 -20.11 41.92
C SER A 73 20.94 -20.98 40.67
N PHE A 74 20.64 -20.41 39.52
CA PHE A 74 20.77 -21.04 38.21
C PHE A 74 22.11 -20.63 37.59
N ILE A 75 22.94 -21.61 37.27
CA ILE A 75 24.31 -21.41 36.75
C ILE A 75 24.38 -22.11 35.39
N HIS A 76 24.99 -21.45 34.41
CA HIS A 76 25.17 -22.03 33.08
C HIS A 76 25.99 -23.34 33.20
N PRO A 77 25.52 -24.49 32.67
CA PRO A 77 26.14 -25.78 32.92
C PRO A 77 27.59 -25.86 32.41
N VAL A 78 27.87 -25.17 31.30
CA VAL A 78 29.18 -25.10 30.62
C VAL A 78 30.06 -23.94 31.12
N THR A 79 29.61 -22.68 31.01
CA THR A 79 30.44 -21.50 31.36
C THR A 79 30.62 -21.29 32.86
N LYS A 80 29.83 -21.99 33.71
CA LYS A 80 29.77 -21.78 35.17
C LYS A 80 29.38 -20.35 35.58
N GLU A 81 28.91 -19.53 34.64
CA GLU A 81 28.45 -18.18 34.94
C GLU A 81 27.10 -18.19 35.64
N PHE A 82 26.94 -17.27 36.59
CA PHE A 82 25.69 -17.07 37.31
C PHE A 82 24.64 -16.45 36.37
N LEU A 83 23.55 -17.17 36.10
CA LEU A 83 22.46 -16.75 35.21
C LEU A 83 21.25 -16.15 35.94
N GLY A 84 21.25 -16.19 37.27
CA GLY A 84 20.17 -15.65 38.11
C GLY A 84 19.70 -16.63 39.18
N ARG A 85 18.56 -16.35 39.80
CA ARG A 85 17.85 -17.26 40.72
C ARG A 85 16.50 -17.62 40.14
N VAL A 86 16.07 -18.86 40.34
CA VAL A 86 14.72 -19.29 39.94
C VAL A 86 13.70 -18.49 40.74
N GLU A 87 12.74 -17.86 40.08
CA GLU A 87 11.67 -17.13 40.76
C GLU A 87 10.50 -18.07 41.05
N MET A 88 10.12 -18.18 42.31
CA MET A 88 8.96 -18.95 42.75
C MET A 88 7.78 -17.99 42.93
N PRO A 89 6.73 -18.06 42.10
CA PRO A 89 5.61 -17.13 42.17
C PRO A 89 4.83 -17.30 43.48
N VAL A 90 4.55 -16.19 44.15
CA VAL A 90 3.76 -16.13 45.40
C VAL A 90 2.35 -15.64 45.12
N GLY A 91 2.23 -14.61 44.29
CA GLY A 91 0.95 -13.95 44.07
C GLY A 91 1.07 -12.60 43.38
N SER A 92 0.06 -11.76 43.53
CA SER A 92 0.06 -10.40 42.99
C SER A 92 -0.60 -9.42 43.95
N ILE A 93 -0.14 -8.19 43.93
CA ILE A 93 -0.63 -7.08 44.76
C ILE A 93 -1.03 -5.90 43.88
N GLU A 94 -1.93 -5.05 44.37
CA GLU A 94 -2.32 -3.80 43.72
C GLU A 94 -2.09 -2.62 44.66
N ILE A 95 -1.38 -1.58 44.20
CA ILE A 95 -1.11 -0.37 44.98
C ILE A 95 -2.41 0.41 45.17
N THR A 96 -2.72 0.74 46.43
CA THR A 96 -3.88 1.55 46.82
C THR A 96 -3.50 2.99 47.15
N SER A 97 -2.33 3.20 47.75
CA SER A 97 -1.75 4.53 47.97
C SER A 97 -0.23 4.50 47.81
N ALA A 98 0.32 5.60 47.30
CA ALA A 98 1.75 5.79 47.16
C ALA A 98 2.20 7.01 47.96
N TYR A 99 3.38 6.89 48.58
CA TYR A 99 4.10 7.94 49.27
C TYR A 99 5.51 8.03 48.69
N ALA A 100 6.31 9.01 49.13
CA ALA A 100 7.61 9.29 48.53
C ALA A 100 8.53 8.05 48.36
N ARG A 101 8.58 7.14 49.35
CA ARG A 101 9.50 5.97 49.36
C ARG A 101 8.81 4.62 49.59
N GLU A 102 7.51 4.62 49.85
CA GLU A 102 6.75 3.44 50.20
C GLU A 102 5.33 3.54 49.66
N SER A 103 4.66 2.39 49.55
CA SER A 103 3.26 2.31 49.13
C SER A 103 2.51 1.32 50.00
N LEU A 104 1.20 1.54 50.12
CA LEU A 104 0.26 0.53 50.60
C LEU A 104 -0.37 -0.16 49.39
N ALA A 105 -0.55 -1.46 49.51
CA ALA A 105 -1.14 -2.30 48.48
C ALA A 105 -2.03 -3.37 49.11
N VAL A 106 -2.90 -3.96 48.30
CA VAL A 106 -3.76 -5.09 48.69
C VAL A 106 -3.40 -6.34 47.91
N ILE A 107 -3.47 -7.50 48.56
CA ILE A 107 -3.23 -8.79 47.89
C ILE A 107 -4.43 -9.11 46.99
N MET A 108 -4.14 -9.31 45.70
CA MET A 108 -5.13 -9.69 44.69
C MET A 108 -5.20 -11.21 44.50
N LYS A 109 -4.06 -11.90 44.64
CA LYS A 109 -3.95 -13.36 44.50
C LYS A 109 -2.85 -13.88 45.40
N GLY A 110 -3.10 -14.98 46.11
CA GLY A 110 -2.15 -15.61 47.04
C GLY A 110 -2.61 -15.49 48.49
N LYS A 111 -1.97 -16.23 49.41
CA LYS A 111 -2.31 -16.18 50.84
C LYS A 111 -1.41 -15.15 51.54
N PRO A 112 -1.93 -14.28 52.42
CA PRO A 112 -1.14 -13.29 53.15
C PRO A 112 0.16 -13.82 53.79
N GLU A 113 0.09 -14.99 54.40
CA GLU A 113 1.21 -15.65 55.07
C GLU A 113 2.43 -15.85 54.15
N ASP A 114 2.18 -16.10 52.86
CA ASP A 114 3.22 -16.38 51.86
C ASP A 114 3.96 -15.12 51.40
N PHE A 115 3.35 -13.94 51.56
CA PHE A 115 3.93 -12.67 51.11
C PHE A 115 5.05 -12.18 52.03
N SER A 116 5.07 -12.62 53.29
CA SER A 116 6.18 -12.36 54.22
C SER A 116 7.51 -12.74 53.57
N THR A 117 8.47 -11.81 53.57
CA THR A 117 9.81 -11.92 52.93
C THR A 117 9.84 -12.01 51.39
N SER A 118 8.70 -11.86 50.71
CA SER A 118 8.65 -11.89 49.25
C SER A 118 9.23 -10.63 48.62
N LYS A 119 9.81 -10.80 47.43
CA LYS A 119 10.15 -9.70 46.52
C LYS A 119 8.95 -9.41 45.62
N ILE A 120 8.92 -8.21 45.08
CA ILE A 120 7.88 -7.75 44.17
C ILE A 120 8.50 -7.11 42.95
N LYS A 121 7.83 -7.24 41.80
CA LYS A 121 8.25 -6.55 40.59
C LYS A 121 7.13 -6.29 39.59
N ILE A 122 7.37 -5.33 38.71
CA ILE A 122 6.77 -5.27 37.38
C ILE A 122 7.81 -5.82 36.41
N PRO A 123 7.56 -6.97 35.73
CA PRO A 123 8.54 -7.57 34.85
C PRO A 123 8.75 -6.73 33.60
N GLY A 124 9.96 -6.77 33.02
CA GLY A 124 10.28 -6.14 31.74
C GLY A 124 9.74 -6.89 30.51
N THR A 125 9.00 -7.99 30.70
CA THR A 125 8.34 -8.74 29.61
C THR A 125 7.16 -7.97 29.08
N LYS A 126 6.88 -8.09 27.77
CA LYS A 126 5.75 -7.39 27.12
C LYS A 126 4.42 -7.67 27.81
N ILE A 127 3.60 -6.64 27.95
CA ILE A 127 2.23 -6.78 28.47
C ILE A 127 1.28 -7.01 27.30
N LYS A 128 0.40 -8.01 27.42
CA LYS A 128 -0.61 -8.26 26.41
C LYS A 128 -1.81 -7.34 26.59
N ILE A 129 -2.11 -6.54 25.57
CA ILE A 129 -3.19 -5.56 25.61
C ILE A 129 -4.17 -5.85 24.49
N LEU A 130 -5.45 -6.07 24.82
CA LEU A 130 -6.51 -5.98 23.82
C LEU A 130 -6.70 -4.51 23.46
N PHE A 131 -6.46 -4.15 22.21
CA PHE A 131 -6.70 -2.80 21.71
C PHE A 131 -8.08 -2.76 21.05
N PHE A 132 -9.05 -2.17 21.73
CA PHE A 132 -10.39 -1.95 21.21
C PHE A 132 -10.52 -0.50 20.74
N GLN A 133 -10.74 -0.33 19.44
CA GLN A 133 -11.03 0.96 18.82
C GLN A 133 -12.54 1.09 18.63
N GLY A 134 -13.16 2.02 19.37
CA GLY A 134 -14.56 2.38 19.18
C GLY A 134 -14.75 3.36 18.02
N ASN A 135 -15.58 4.39 18.23
CA ASN A 135 -15.91 5.40 17.23
C ASN A 135 -14.78 6.42 16.93
N VAL A 136 -13.54 5.97 16.83
CA VAL A 136 -12.37 6.80 16.57
C VAL A 136 -12.05 6.80 15.08
N ASP A 137 -11.67 7.96 14.53
CA ASP A 137 -11.11 8.03 13.18
C ASP A 137 -10.00 7.00 13.00
N TRP A 138 -10.12 6.17 11.96
CA TRP A 138 -9.23 5.03 11.76
C TRP A 138 -7.75 5.40 11.74
N PHE A 139 -7.40 6.53 11.12
CA PHE A 139 -6.01 6.97 10.99
C PHE A 139 -5.44 7.46 12.32
N LEU A 140 -6.28 8.11 13.13
CA LEU A 140 -5.94 8.50 14.48
C LEU A 140 -5.74 7.28 15.39
N GLY A 141 -6.63 6.28 15.27
CA GLY A 141 -6.54 5.00 15.96
C GLY A 141 -5.27 4.22 15.61
N ASP A 142 -4.99 4.04 14.32
CA ASP A 142 -3.78 3.35 13.85
C ASP A 142 -2.50 4.09 14.27
N SER A 143 -2.45 5.43 14.15
CA SER A 143 -1.29 6.20 14.60
C SER A 143 -0.97 5.93 16.08
N TYR A 144 -2.00 5.92 16.92
CA TYR A 144 -1.85 5.62 18.34
C TYR A 144 -1.46 4.15 18.57
N TYR A 145 -2.05 3.20 17.85
CA TYR A 145 -1.70 1.79 17.88
C TYR A 145 -0.21 1.56 17.55
N GLN A 146 0.29 2.17 16.47
CA GLN A 146 1.71 2.06 16.09
C GLN A 146 2.61 2.67 17.15
N MET A 147 2.26 3.82 17.73
CA MET A 147 3.02 4.42 18.83
C MET A 147 3.14 3.48 20.04
N LEU A 148 2.06 2.77 20.40
CA LEU A 148 2.09 1.76 21.46
C LEU A 148 2.99 0.57 21.09
N LYS A 149 2.91 0.11 19.84
CA LYS A 149 3.74 -1.00 19.34
C LYS A 149 5.23 -0.65 19.32
N GLU A 150 5.57 0.56 18.90
CA GLU A 150 6.93 1.09 18.81
C GLU A 150 7.58 1.30 20.17
N SER A 151 6.78 1.50 21.23
CA SER A 151 7.29 1.52 22.62
C SER A 151 8.03 0.24 23.01
N GLY A 152 7.76 -0.88 22.33
CA GLY A 152 8.33 -2.19 22.62
C GLY A 152 7.82 -2.84 23.91
N ARG A 153 6.99 -2.14 24.70
CA ARG A 153 6.47 -2.58 26.01
C ARG A 153 5.23 -3.46 25.90
N PHE A 154 4.51 -3.37 24.78
CA PHE A 154 3.19 -3.97 24.61
C PHE A 154 3.16 -4.99 23.46
N GLU A 155 2.42 -6.07 23.67
CA GLU A 155 1.95 -6.98 22.62
C GLU A 155 0.47 -6.69 22.41
N LEU A 156 0.15 -5.98 21.33
CA LEU A 156 -1.21 -5.56 21.03
C LEU A 156 -1.97 -6.71 20.37
N ILE A 157 -3.20 -6.93 20.82
CA ILE A 157 -4.13 -7.95 20.33
C ILE A 157 -5.30 -7.21 19.67
N ASP A 158 -5.49 -7.48 18.39
CA ASP A 158 -6.55 -6.86 17.59
C ASP A 158 -7.91 -7.54 17.82
N THR A 159 -8.99 -6.79 17.63
CA THR A 159 -10.37 -7.27 17.71
C THR A 159 -11.22 -6.69 16.59
N GLY A 160 -12.12 -7.51 16.05
CA GLY A 160 -13.17 -7.09 15.12
C GLY A 160 -14.52 -6.88 15.80
N LEU A 161 -14.55 -6.75 17.14
CA LEU A 161 -15.77 -6.44 17.88
C LEU A 161 -16.28 -5.06 17.50
N GLU A 162 -17.57 -4.97 17.19
CA GLU A 162 -18.29 -3.72 17.01
C GLU A 162 -19.33 -3.58 18.13
N THR A 163 -18.93 -3.05 19.29
CA THR A 163 -19.82 -2.88 20.43
C THR A 163 -19.34 -1.84 21.43
N ASP A 164 -20.25 -1.08 22.01
CA ASP A 164 -19.94 -0.19 23.14
C ASP A 164 -20.11 -0.88 24.51
N ASP A 165 -20.48 -2.16 24.51
CA ASP A 165 -20.65 -2.95 25.74
C ASP A 165 -19.31 -3.42 26.30
N MET A 166 -18.87 -2.72 27.35
CA MET A 166 -17.64 -3.02 28.08
C MET A 166 -17.55 -4.48 28.55
N SER A 167 -18.67 -5.11 28.89
CA SER A 167 -18.66 -6.51 29.37
C SER A 167 -18.24 -7.47 28.26
N LYS A 168 -18.66 -7.20 27.02
CA LYS A 168 -18.29 -8.00 25.85
C LYS A 168 -16.81 -7.81 25.49
N ILE A 169 -16.33 -6.56 25.53
CA ILE A 169 -14.92 -6.24 25.26
C ILE A 169 -14.01 -6.97 26.25
N ILE A 170 -14.33 -6.94 27.55
CA ILE A 170 -13.56 -7.65 28.58
C ILE A 170 -13.65 -9.18 28.41
N SER A 171 -14.83 -9.71 28.04
CA SER A 171 -14.99 -11.14 27.76
C SER A 171 -14.09 -11.62 26.61
N GLU A 172 -13.99 -10.84 25.53
CA GLU A 172 -13.07 -11.13 24.43
C GLU A 172 -11.61 -10.99 24.85
N ALA A 173 -11.27 -9.93 25.58
CA ALA A 173 -9.92 -9.71 26.11
C ALA A 173 -9.46 -10.93 26.93
N LYS A 174 -10.35 -11.46 27.77
CA LYS A 174 -10.10 -12.66 28.58
C LYS A 174 -9.91 -13.90 27.71
N THR A 175 -10.75 -14.08 26.70
CA THR A 175 -10.66 -15.22 25.76
C THR A 175 -9.35 -15.21 24.96
N LYS A 176 -8.86 -14.02 24.59
CA LYS A 176 -7.61 -13.83 23.86
C LYS A 176 -6.37 -13.76 24.74
N GLY A 177 -6.53 -13.89 26.06
CA GLY A 177 -5.41 -13.89 27.02
C GLY A 177 -4.72 -12.54 27.18
N ALA A 178 -5.45 -11.44 27.00
CA ALA A 178 -4.97 -10.09 27.32
C ALA A 178 -4.92 -9.88 28.84
N GLU A 179 -3.95 -9.09 29.31
CA GLU A 179 -3.83 -8.66 30.70
C GLU A 179 -4.59 -7.36 30.94
N VAL A 180 -4.59 -6.49 29.93
CA VAL A 180 -5.23 -5.18 29.93
C VAL A 180 -6.16 -5.06 28.73
N ALA A 181 -7.31 -4.43 28.92
CA ALA A 181 -8.13 -3.94 27.82
C ALA A 181 -7.94 -2.42 27.73
N LEU A 182 -7.53 -1.95 26.55
CA LEU A 182 -7.50 -0.54 26.19
C LEU A 182 -8.71 -0.26 25.31
N VAL A 183 -9.61 0.60 25.77
CA VAL A 183 -10.78 1.05 25.02
C VAL A 183 -10.57 2.50 24.62
N LEU A 184 -10.51 2.75 23.32
CA LEU A 184 -10.34 4.07 22.74
C LEU A 184 -11.65 4.54 22.12
N HIS A 185 -12.10 5.74 22.48
CA HIS A 185 -13.34 6.35 21.97
C HIS A 185 -13.09 7.82 21.63
N SER A 186 -13.85 8.39 20.69
CA SER A 186 -13.73 9.79 20.30
C SER A 186 -15.08 10.50 20.32
N GLU A 187 -15.10 11.72 20.85
CA GLU A 187 -16.23 12.65 20.71
C GLU A 187 -15.79 13.86 19.89
N ASP A 188 -16.06 13.81 18.58
CA ASP A 188 -15.49 14.78 17.64
C ASP A 188 -16.30 16.09 17.59
N SER A 189 -15.57 17.20 17.61
CA SER A 189 -16.08 18.55 17.31
C SER A 189 -15.54 19.05 15.96
N LYS A 190 -15.95 20.24 15.53
CA LYS A 190 -15.43 20.83 14.27
C LYS A 190 -13.93 21.13 14.31
N GLU A 191 -13.38 21.38 15.49
CA GLU A 191 -11.98 21.83 15.66
C GLU A 191 -11.10 20.73 16.25
N HIS A 192 -11.64 19.88 17.13
CA HIS A 192 -10.87 18.85 17.84
C HIS A 192 -11.60 17.51 17.88
N ALA A 193 -10.85 16.42 17.74
CA ALA A 193 -11.27 15.08 18.13
C ALA A 193 -10.96 14.88 19.62
N ASN A 194 -11.99 14.59 20.43
CA ASN A 194 -11.83 14.43 21.86
C ASN A 194 -11.61 12.95 22.21
N LEU A 195 -10.35 12.53 22.27
CA LEU A 195 -9.97 11.14 22.38
C LEU A 195 -9.91 10.70 23.85
N THR A 196 -10.67 9.67 24.20
CA THR A 196 -10.72 9.09 25.54
C THR A 196 -10.13 7.67 25.52
N GLN A 197 -9.10 7.45 26.34
CA GLN A 197 -8.50 6.15 26.60
C GLN A 197 -8.95 5.64 27.97
N LYS A 198 -9.62 4.49 28.00
CA LYS A 198 -9.94 3.76 29.23
C LYS A 198 -9.07 2.51 29.32
N LEU A 199 -8.47 2.29 30.48
CA LEU A 199 -7.64 1.12 30.77
C LEU A 199 -8.26 0.28 31.88
N LEU A 200 -8.46 -1.00 31.60
CA LEU A 200 -9.07 -1.95 32.51
C LEU A 200 -8.19 -3.18 32.67
N TRP A 201 -8.12 -3.69 33.89
CA TRP A 201 -7.55 -5.00 34.15
C TRP A 201 -8.54 -6.08 33.71
N VAL A 202 -8.11 -7.00 32.85
CA VAL A 202 -8.98 -8.05 32.31
C VAL A 202 -9.36 -9.08 33.38
N GLY A 203 -8.48 -9.30 34.38
CA GLY A 203 -8.68 -10.30 35.41
C GLY A 203 -9.92 -10.08 36.29
N ASP A 204 -10.27 -8.83 36.55
CA ASP A 204 -11.35 -8.42 37.47
C ASP A 204 -12.19 -7.25 36.95
N SER A 205 -12.03 -6.89 35.67
CA SER A 205 -12.76 -5.81 34.99
C SER A 205 -12.59 -4.41 35.62
N LYS A 206 -11.59 -4.23 36.49
CA LYS A 206 -11.39 -2.97 37.20
C LYS A 206 -10.74 -1.92 36.29
N GLN A 207 -11.42 -0.80 36.08
CA GLN A 207 -10.82 0.38 35.45
C GLN A 207 -9.78 0.99 36.39
N PHE A 208 -8.56 1.18 35.89
CA PHE A 208 -7.45 1.75 36.67
C PHE A 208 -6.94 3.08 36.11
N SER A 209 -7.33 3.44 34.89
CA SER A 209 -7.02 4.74 34.30
C SER A 209 -8.08 5.13 33.27
N GLU A 210 -8.37 6.43 33.21
CA GLU A 210 -9.11 7.07 32.13
C GLU A 210 -8.46 8.41 31.84
N LYS A 211 -8.08 8.64 30.59
CA LYS A 211 -7.43 9.86 30.16
C LYS A 211 -8.07 10.39 28.89
N ASN A 212 -8.27 11.69 28.88
CA ASN A 212 -8.87 12.41 27.78
C ASN A 212 -7.86 13.40 27.21
N VAL A 213 -7.75 13.48 25.89
CA VAL A 213 -6.89 14.43 25.18
C VAL A 213 -7.61 15.04 23.98
N LEU A 214 -7.36 16.32 23.73
CA LEU A 214 -7.81 16.99 22.52
C LEU A 214 -6.78 16.80 21.41
N VAL A 215 -7.23 16.31 20.27
CA VAL A 215 -6.41 16.17 19.06
C VAL A 215 -6.95 17.13 18.01
N ASP A 216 -6.10 18.02 17.50
CA ASP A 216 -6.49 18.96 16.45
C ASP A 216 -6.94 18.20 15.18
N ILE A 217 -8.12 18.55 14.63
CA ILE A 217 -8.62 17.96 13.39
C ILE A 217 -7.66 18.20 12.21
N ALA A 218 -6.84 19.26 12.24
CA ALA A 218 -5.77 19.46 11.27
C ALA A 218 -4.74 18.32 11.28
N TYR A 219 -4.40 17.78 12.46
CA TYR A 219 -3.52 16.63 12.59
C TYR A 219 -4.19 15.35 12.10
N VAL A 220 -5.48 15.13 12.40
CA VAL A 220 -6.24 13.99 11.86
C VAL A 220 -6.29 14.03 10.32
N LYS A 221 -6.49 15.22 9.73
CA LYS A 221 -6.42 15.43 8.28
C LYS A 221 -5.02 15.17 7.72
N GLU A 222 -3.97 15.55 8.45
CA GLU A 222 -2.58 15.25 8.09
C GLU A 222 -2.31 13.73 8.13
N LEU A 223 -2.82 13.00 9.12
CA LEU A 223 -2.72 11.54 9.20
C LEU A 223 -3.44 10.84 8.03
N ARG A 224 -4.68 11.27 7.72
CA ARG A 224 -5.42 10.84 6.52
C ARG A 224 -4.60 11.06 5.25
N PHE A 225 -4.00 12.25 5.13
CA PHE A 225 -3.16 12.61 3.99
C PHE A 225 -1.87 11.77 3.92
N LYS A 226 -1.23 11.48 5.06
CA LYS A 226 -0.04 10.63 5.15
C LYS A 226 -0.34 9.17 4.79
N LEU A 227 -1.48 8.62 5.18
CA LEU A 227 -1.82 7.21 4.92
C LEU A 227 -2.43 6.94 3.54
N ALA A 228 -3.07 7.94 2.92
CA ALA A 228 -3.38 7.92 1.49
C ALA A 228 -2.12 7.79 0.58
N LEU A 229 -0.91 7.98 1.13
CA LEU A 229 0.37 7.76 0.43
C LEU A 229 0.86 6.30 0.46
N PHE A 230 0.29 5.41 1.29
CA PHE A 230 0.84 4.08 1.58
C PHE A 230 0.10 2.89 0.94
N GLY A 231 -1.03 3.09 0.26
CA GLY A 231 -1.76 2.03 -0.44
C GLY A 231 -3.28 2.28 -0.47
N PRO A 232 -4.06 1.39 -1.12
CA PRO A 232 -5.52 1.41 -1.02
C PRO A 232 -5.98 1.20 0.43
N ARG A 233 -7.21 1.60 0.76
CA ARG A 233 -7.79 1.40 2.10
C ARG A 233 -7.80 -0.08 2.46
N GLU A 234 -7.53 -0.40 3.72
CA GLU A 234 -7.56 -1.77 4.22
C GLU A 234 -8.94 -2.40 3.95
N GLY A 235 -8.98 -3.54 3.27
CA GLY A 235 -10.22 -4.22 2.84
C GLY A 235 -10.71 -3.92 1.42
N GLU A 236 -10.15 -2.94 0.69
CA GLU A 236 -10.56 -2.69 -0.71
C GLU A 236 -9.88 -3.64 -1.72
N ALA A 237 -8.59 -3.93 -1.53
CA ALA A 237 -7.86 -4.90 -2.34
C ALA A 237 -8.08 -6.32 -1.79
N LEU A 238 -8.43 -7.26 -2.67
CA LEU A 238 -8.52 -8.69 -2.33
C LEU A 238 -7.15 -9.25 -1.97
N LEU A 239 -6.12 -8.85 -2.72
CA LEU A 239 -4.73 -9.30 -2.56
C LEU A 239 -3.78 -8.14 -2.87
N ALA A 240 -2.64 -8.13 -2.21
CA ALA A 240 -1.58 -7.16 -2.43
C ALA A 240 -0.21 -7.86 -2.37
N PHE A 241 0.59 -7.68 -3.41
CA PHE A 241 1.92 -8.27 -3.52
C PHE A 241 2.98 -7.20 -3.71
N ARG A 242 4.12 -7.39 -3.05
CA ARG A 242 5.32 -6.60 -3.32
C ARG A 242 6.11 -7.27 -4.43
N LEU A 243 6.46 -6.50 -5.44
CA LEU A 243 7.22 -6.96 -6.59
C LEU A 243 8.66 -6.44 -6.57
N PRO A 244 9.57 -7.07 -7.33
CA PRO A 244 10.91 -6.53 -7.57
C PRO A 244 10.86 -5.09 -8.08
N PHE A 245 11.87 -4.30 -7.68
CA PHE A 245 12.05 -2.93 -8.17
C PHE A 245 12.14 -2.91 -9.70
N GLY A 246 11.53 -1.90 -10.32
CA GLY A 246 11.57 -1.72 -11.78
C GLY A 246 10.47 -2.46 -12.56
N THR A 247 9.55 -3.17 -11.88
CA THR A 247 8.37 -3.72 -12.57
C THR A 247 7.48 -2.56 -13.03
N ARG A 248 7.23 -2.44 -14.34
CA ARG A 248 6.54 -1.27 -14.96
C ARG A 248 5.36 -1.61 -15.85
N ARG A 249 5.25 -2.86 -16.30
CA ARG A 249 4.20 -3.29 -17.23
C ARG A 249 3.59 -4.61 -16.79
N LEU A 250 2.31 -4.76 -17.09
CA LEU A 250 1.59 -5.99 -16.83
C LEU A 250 0.65 -6.34 -17.99
N ALA A 251 0.45 -7.63 -18.21
CA ALA A 251 -0.60 -8.15 -19.09
C ALA A 251 -1.21 -9.41 -18.46
N VAL A 252 -2.30 -9.87 -19.03
CA VAL A 252 -3.03 -11.07 -18.57
C VAL A 252 -3.37 -11.92 -19.77
N GLY A 253 -3.04 -13.20 -19.77
CA GLY A 253 -3.37 -14.12 -20.86
C GLY A 253 -3.36 -15.57 -20.41
N ASP A 254 -4.00 -16.44 -21.16
CA ASP A 254 -3.98 -17.89 -20.93
C ASP A 254 -2.88 -18.52 -21.81
N PHE A 255 -1.75 -18.90 -21.21
CA PHE A 255 -0.58 -19.38 -21.96
C PHE A 255 -0.53 -20.89 -22.11
N ASP A 256 -1.11 -21.65 -21.18
CA ASP A 256 -1.09 -23.12 -21.21
C ASP A 256 -2.40 -23.73 -21.72
N GLY A 257 -3.44 -22.91 -21.93
CA GLY A 257 -4.72 -23.29 -22.51
C GLY A 257 -5.63 -23.99 -21.50
N ASP A 258 -5.49 -23.68 -20.20
CA ASP A 258 -6.29 -24.25 -19.13
C ASP A 258 -7.57 -23.44 -18.80
N ASP A 259 -7.86 -22.41 -19.61
CA ASP A 259 -8.93 -21.42 -19.46
C ASP A 259 -8.81 -20.57 -18.18
N LYS A 260 -7.66 -20.55 -17.50
CA LYS A 260 -7.38 -19.67 -16.35
C LYS A 260 -6.26 -18.69 -16.69
N PRO A 261 -6.58 -17.38 -16.78
CA PRO A 261 -5.56 -16.41 -17.15
C PRO A 261 -4.43 -16.29 -16.12
N ASP A 262 -3.21 -16.14 -16.63
CA ASP A 262 -1.99 -15.84 -15.89
C ASP A 262 -1.62 -14.36 -15.98
N ILE A 263 -0.84 -13.89 -15.01
CA ILE A 263 -0.31 -12.51 -15.00
C ILE A 263 1.10 -12.51 -15.56
N VAL A 264 1.34 -11.67 -16.56
CA VAL A 264 2.67 -11.32 -17.05
C VAL A 264 3.13 -10.04 -16.39
N LEU A 265 4.34 -10.04 -15.83
CA LEU A 265 5.01 -8.86 -15.26
C LEU A 265 6.34 -8.63 -15.96
N ALA A 266 6.61 -7.39 -16.34
CA ALA A 266 7.87 -7.00 -16.97
C ALA A 266 8.69 -6.05 -16.07
N SER A 267 9.95 -6.42 -15.83
CA SER A 267 10.93 -5.62 -15.09
C SER A 267 12.27 -5.60 -15.83
N GLY A 268 12.68 -4.41 -16.30
CA GLY A 268 13.77 -4.27 -17.26
C GLY A 268 13.50 -5.12 -18.50
N ASN A 269 14.41 -6.00 -18.88
CA ASN A 269 14.22 -6.94 -19.99
C ASN A 269 13.72 -8.34 -19.56
N SER A 270 13.38 -8.51 -18.29
CA SER A 270 12.89 -9.78 -17.74
C SER A 270 11.37 -9.83 -17.77
N ILE A 271 10.83 -10.94 -18.25
CA ILE A 271 9.41 -11.26 -18.25
C ILE A 271 9.20 -12.42 -17.27
N MET A 272 8.29 -12.24 -16.33
CA MET A 272 7.90 -13.25 -15.35
C MET A 272 6.40 -13.48 -15.44
N ILE A 273 5.99 -14.75 -15.51
CA ILE A 273 4.59 -15.15 -15.66
C ILE A 273 4.16 -15.93 -14.42
N TYR A 274 3.04 -15.52 -13.84
CA TYR A 274 2.55 -16.02 -12.57
C TYR A 274 1.12 -16.52 -12.69
N SER A 275 0.83 -17.63 -12.01
CA SER A 275 -0.54 -18.06 -11.78
C SER A 275 -1.22 -17.17 -10.75
N ILE A 276 -2.50 -16.87 -10.99
CA ILE A 276 -3.38 -16.11 -10.09
C ILE A 276 -4.44 -17.01 -9.41
N ALA A 277 -4.34 -18.33 -9.54
CA ALA A 277 -5.37 -19.28 -9.10
C ALA A 277 -5.50 -19.41 -7.55
N GLY A 278 -4.63 -18.77 -6.77
CA GLY A 278 -4.61 -18.85 -5.31
C GLY A 278 -4.37 -17.51 -4.61
N SER A 279 -4.08 -17.56 -3.31
CA SER A 279 -3.75 -16.38 -2.49
C SER A 279 -2.34 -15.83 -2.71
N ASP A 280 -1.49 -16.58 -3.42
CA ASP A 280 -0.07 -16.26 -3.64
C ASP A 280 0.26 -16.22 -5.14
N LEU A 281 1.26 -15.39 -5.50
CA LEU A 281 1.82 -15.35 -6.85
C LEU A 281 2.80 -16.51 -7.04
N LYS A 282 2.36 -17.57 -7.73
CA LYS A 282 3.22 -18.70 -8.10
C LYS A 282 3.83 -18.47 -9.48
N ILE A 283 5.16 -18.40 -9.55
CA ILE A 283 5.88 -18.33 -10.83
C ILE A 283 5.61 -19.61 -11.63
N LEU A 284 5.24 -19.44 -12.90
CA LEU A 284 5.06 -20.53 -13.87
C LEU A 284 6.21 -20.54 -14.87
N TRP A 285 6.52 -19.39 -15.46
CA TRP A 285 7.56 -19.24 -16.47
C TRP A 285 8.28 -17.91 -16.34
N ASP A 286 9.49 -17.86 -16.87
CA ASP A 286 10.25 -16.64 -17.05
C ASP A 286 11.06 -16.71 -18.34
N PHE A 287 11.34 -15.54 -18.91
CA PHE A 287 12.27 -15.39 -20.02
C PHE A 287 12.79 -13.95 -20.08
N LYS A 288 13.80 -13.72 -20.92
CA LYS A 288 14.35 -12.38 -21.16
C LYS A 288 14.23 -12.00 -22.62
N VAL A 289 13.89 -10.74 -22.88
CA VAL A 289 13.96 -10.20 -24.23
C VAL A 289 15.40 -9.81 -24.59
N PRO A 290 15.81 -9.95 -25.87
CA PRO A 290 17.19 -9.68 -26.29
C PRO A 290 17.65 -8.24 -26.06
N LEU A 291 16.80 -7.26 -26.37
CA LEU A 291 17.12 -5.86 -26.15
C LEU A 291 17.07 -5.56 -24.64
N ALA A 292 18.24 -5.37 -24.04
CA ALA A 292 18.41 -5.17 -22.60
C ALA A 292 18.02 -3.74 -22.16
N GLY A 293 16.77 -3.36 -22.37
CA GLY A 293 16.23 -2.07 -21.98
C GLY A 293 14.83 -2.16 -21.39
N ASP A 294 14.14 -1.03 -21.39
CA ASP A 294 12.81 -0.91 -20.78
C ASP A 294 11.75 -1.50 -21.71
N ILE A 295 10.80 -2.26 -21.14
CA ILE A 295 9.59 -2.65 -21.86
C ILE A 295 8.62 -1.46 -21.88
N LEU A 296 8.36 -0.95 -23.09
CA LEU A 296 7.41 0.14 -23.33
C LEU A 296 5.96 -0.34 -23.29
N TRP A 297 5.70 -1.54 -23.81
CA TRP A 297 4.35 -2.07 -23.94
C TRP A 297 4.34 -3.60 -23.90
N ILE A 298 3.31 -4.18 -23.28
CA ILE A 298 3.08 -5.62 -23.26
C ILE A 298 1.58 -5.93 -23.43
N ASP A 299 1.27 -6.86 -24.32
CA ASP A 299 -0.09 -7.35 -24.56
C ASP A 299 -0.08 -8.87 -24.75
N THR A 300 -1.27 -9.46 -24.71
CA THR A 300 -1.52 -10.90 -24.88
C THR A 300 -2.67 -11.13 -25.84
N ILE A 301 -2.48 -12.05 -26.79
CA ILE A 301 -3.52 -12.41 -27.77
C ILE A 301 -3.22 -13.77 -28.38
N ASP A 302 -4.22 -14.63 -28.45
CA ASP A 302 -4.24 -15.82 -29.30
C ASP A 302 -4.31 -15.42 -30.79
N VAL A 303 -3.14 -15.20 -31.40
CA VAL A 303 -3.00 -14.76 -32.79
C VAL A 303 -3.13 -15.91 -33.78
N ASN A 304 -2.76 -17.12 -33.35
CA ASN A 304 -2.73 -18.31 -34.20
C ASN A 304 -4.02 -19.16 -34.08
N LYS A 305 -4.91 -18.80 -33.14
CA LYS A 305 -6.20 -19.43 -32.83
C LYS A 305 -6.07 -20.85 -32.27
N ASP A 306 -5.01 -21.14 -31.53
CA ASP A 306 -4.76 -22.43 -30.89
C ASP A 306 -5.29 -22.49 -29.44
N ARG A 307 -5.97 -21.43 -28.98
CA ARG A 307 -6.47 -21.24 -27.61
C ARG A 307 -5.40 -20.96 -26.57
N ARG A 308 -4.18 -20.62 -26.97
CA ARG A 308 -3.14 -20.10 -26.09
C ARG A 308 -2.73 -18.73 -26.57
N ASP A 309 -2.62 -17.80 -25.63
CA ASP A 309 -2.22 -16.44 -25.94
C ASP A 309 -0.71 -16.37 -26.24
N GLU A 310 -0.33 -15.60 -27.27
CA GLU A 310 1.03 -15.12 -27.45
C GLU A 310 1.29 -13.82 -26.69
N VAL A 311 2.54 -13.59 -26.28
CA VAL A 311 2.99 -12.35 -25.63
C VAL A 311 3.56 -11.39 -26.67
N LEU A 312 2.98 -10.20 -26.77
CA LEU A 312 3.43 -9.09 -27.59
C LEU A 312 4.25 -8.15 -26.72
N ILE A 313 5.47 -7.84 -27.13
CA ILE A 313 6.37 -6.99 -26.37
C ILE A 313 6.93 -5.91 -27.28
N THR A 314 6.96 -4.67 -26.79
CA THR A 314 7.76 -3.60 -27.38
C THR A 314 8.76 -3.08 -26.35
N SER A 315 10.02 -3.01 -26.74
CA SER A 315 11.16 -2.63 -25.88
C SER A 315 11.94 -1.46 -26.47
N ILE A 316 12.58 -0.68 -25.61
CA ILE A 316 13.49 0.40 -26.01
C ILE A 316 14.81 0.32 -25.25
N HIS A 317 15.92 0.55 -25.95
CA HIS A 317 17.24 0.70 -25.33
C HIS A 317 18.11 1.65 -26.16
N ASN A 318 18.72 2.66 -25.53
CA ASN A 318 19.56 3.66 -26.22
C ASN A 318 18.90 4.30 -27.46
N GLY A 319 17.58 4.52 -27.39
CA GLY A 319 16.79 5.08 -28.49
C GLY A 319 16.52 4.10 -29.64
N GLU A 320 16.84 2.82 -29.52
CA GLU A 320 16.43 1.78 -30.47
C GLU A 320 15.15 1.12 -29.97
N VAL A 321 14.15 0.96 -30.83
CA VAL A 321 12.90 0.25 -30.51
C VAL A 321 12.88 -1.09 -31.23
N GLU A 322 12.60 -2.16 -30.49
CA GLU A 322 12.34 -3.49 -31.05
C GLU A 322 11.08 -4.11 -30.45
N SER A 323 10.27 -4.73 -31.30
CA SER A 323 9.09 -5.51 -30.91
C SER A 323 9.29 -6.99 -31.15
N TYR A 324 8.61 -7.81 -30.34
CA TYR A 324 8.70 -9.25 -30.34
C TYR A 324 7.32 -9.89 -30.12
N ILE A 325 7.13 -11.10 -30.67
CA ILE A 325 6.00 -11.98 -30.33
C ILE A 325 6.57 -13.31 -29.82
N TYR A 326 6.13 -13.77 -28.66
CA TYR A 326 6.55 -15.03 -28.03
C TYR A 326 5.36 -15.97 -27.81
N GLU A 327 5.60 -17.26 -28.00
CA GLU A 327 4.63 -18.34 -27.79
C GLU A 327 5.21 -19.37 -26.81
N LEU A 328 4.39 -19.92 -25.91
CA LEU A 328 4.80 -21.03 -25.06
C LEU A 328 4.88 -22.32 -25.89
N LYS A 329 6.09 -22.87 -26.04
CA LYS A 329 6.32 -24.17 -26.69
C LYS A 329 6.84 -25.19 -25.68
N GLY A 330 6.00 -26.15 -25.35
CA GLY A 330 6.29 -27.11 -24.28
C GLY A 330 6.36 -26.39 -22.94
N SER A 331 7.58 -26.26 -22.38
CA SER A 331 7.81 -25.61 -21.09
C SER A 331 8.54 -24.27 -21.18
N ALA A 332 8.74 -23.71 -22.39
CA ALA A 332 9.53 -22.49 -22.58
C ALA A 332 8.96 -21.57 -23.65
N PHE A 333 9.08 -20.26 -23.44
CA PHE A 333 8.69 -19.26 -24.42
C PHE A 333 9.69 -19.19 -25.57
N SER A 334 9.18 -19.32 -26.79
CA SER A 334 9.93 -19.26 -28.04
C SER A 334 9.52 -18.01 -28.82
N ARG A 335 10.50 -17.26 -29.32
CA ARG A 335 10.24 -16.08 -30.15
C ARG A 335 9.73 -16.49 -31.53
N LEU A 336 8.54 -16.03 -31.90
CA LEU A 336 7.94 -16.24 -33.23
C LEU A 336 8.28 -15.13 -34.21
N TRP A 337 8.36 -13.90 -33.71
CA TRP A 337 8.56 -12.73 -34.56
C TRP A 337 9.38 -11.67 -33.86
N GLN A 338 10.07 -10.87 -34.67
CA GLN A 338 10.85 -9.72 -34.24
C GLN A 338 10.81 -8.66 -35.35
N SER A 339 10.69 -7.40 -34.98
CA SER A 339 10.94 -6.28 -35.89
C SER A 339 11.64 -5.14 -35.17
N LYS A 340 12.57 -4.52 -35.88
CA LYS A 340 13.21 -3.28 -35.45
C LYS A 340 12.38 -2.09 -35.90
N ASN A 341 12.47 -0.98 -35.18
CA ASN A 341 11.83 0.28 -35.54
C ASN A 341 10.31 0.12 -35.74
N THR A 342 9.67 -0.69 -34.90
CA THR A 342 8.24 -0.95 -34.96
C THR A 342 7.71 -1.00 -33.55
N PHE A 343 6.58 -0.35 -33.31
CA PHE A 343 5.74 -0.54 -32.14
C PHE A 343 4.63 -1.52 -32.47
N ILE A 344 4.24 -2.37 -31.52
CA ILE A 344 3.05 -3.23 -31.65
C ILE A 344 2.15 -3.12 -30.42
N LYS A 345 0.85 -3.34 -30.63
CA LYS A 345 -0.15 -3.57 -29.57
C LYS A 345 -1.30 -4.44 -30.07
N LYS A 346 -2.09 -4.95 -29.14
CA LYS A 346 -3.41 -5.56 -29.41
C LYS A 346 -4.46 -4.47 -29.70
N LEU A 347 -5.31 -4.73 -30.69
CA LEU A 347 -6.52 -3.97 -30.95
C LEU A 347 -7.67 -4.94 -31.24
N GLY A 348 -8.55 -5.15 -30.25
CA GLY A 348 -9.58 -6.18 -30.33
C GLY A 348 -8.95 -7.57 -30.47
N ASN A 349 -9.24 -8.24 -31.59
CA ASN A 349 -8.73 -9.57 -31.93
C ASN A 349 -7.61 -9.54 -32.98
N GLU A 350 -6.97 -8.38 -33.18
CA GLU A 350 -5.89 -8.20 -34.12
C GLU A 350 -4.66 -7.58 -33.45
N ILE A 351 -3.52 -7.67 -34.13
CA ILE A 351 -2.30 -6.93 -33.79
C ILE A 351 -2.26 -5.71 -34.72
N VAL A 352 -1.98 -4.54 -34.16
CA VAL A 352 -1.65 -3.35 -34.94
C VAL A 352 -0.21 -2.93 -34.67
N ALA A 353 0.38 -2.25 -35.64
CA ALA A 353 1.74 -1.79 -35.62
C ALA A 353 1.85 -0.35 -36.12
N GLN A 354 2.93 0.32 -35.72
CA GLN A 354 3.31 1.63 -36.22
C GLN A 354 4.83 1.71 -36.30
N GLU A 355 5.34 2.38 -37.32
CA GLU A 355 6.79 2.53 -37.48
C GLU A 355 7.37 3.47 -36.42
N TYR A 356 8.63 3.26 -36.09
CA TYR A 356 9.41 4.11 -35.20
C TYR A 356 10.54 4.75 -35.97
N ARG A 357 10.75 6.05 -35.77
CA ARG A 357 11.93 6.75 -36.24
C ARG A 357 12.75 7.23 -35.07
N LYS A 358 13.99 6.76 -34.98
CA LYS A 358 14.95 7.18 -33.97
C LYS A 358 15.06 8.71 -33.92
N GLY A 359 14.97 9.26 -32.73
CA GLY A 359 15.00 10.70 -32.49
C GLY A 359 13.66 11.43 -32.73
N ASP A 360 12.68 10.84 -33.40
CA ASP A 360 11.38 11.49 -33.65
C ASP A 360 10.21 10.81 -32.92
N GLY A 361 10.28 9.49 -32.68
CA GLY A 361 9.21 8.73 -32.03
C GLY A 361 8.36 7.97 -33.06
N TYR A 362 7.05 8.06 -32.92
CA TYR A 362 6.08 7.44 -33.85
C TYR A 362 6.20 8.01 -35.27
N ASP A 363 6.23 7.14 -36.27
CA ASP A 363 6.31 7.52 -37.68
C ASP A 363 5.23 6.79 -38.51
N GLY A 364 4.67 7.50 -39.49
CA GLY A 364 3.62 6.98 -40.39
C GLY A 364 2.30 6.61 -39.72
N ASN A 365 1.44 5.94 -40.50
CA ASN A 365 0.12 5.47 -40.06
C ASN A 365 0.22 4.23 -39.17
N VAL A 366 -0.77 4.03 -38.30
CA VAL A 366 -1.01 2.74 -37.64
C VAL A 366 -1.60 1.77 -38.67
N PHE A 367 -1.17 0.52 -38.68
CA PHE A 367 -1.60 -0.50 -39.64
C PHE A 367 -1.78 -1.87 -38.98
N SER A 368 -2.62 -2.74 -39.55
CA SER A 368 -2.77 -4.12 -39.07
C SER A 368 -1.50 -4.93 -39.34
N LEU A 369 -1.09 -5.76 -38.39
CA LEU A 369 -0.03 -6.76 -38.56
C LEU A 369 -0.68 -8.14 -38.68
N VAL A 370 -0.82 -8.64 -39.91
CA VAL A 370 -1.59 -9.84 -40.23
C VAL A 370 -0.71 -11.08 -40.12
N HIS A 371 -1.13 -12.03 -39.29
CA HIS A 371 -0.54 -13.37 -39.26
C HIS A 371 -1.15 -14.25 -40.36
N SER A 372 -0.33 -14.70 -41.31
CA SER A 372 -0.75 -15.56 -42.42
C SER A 372 0.38 -16.49 -42.83
N GLY A 373 0.08 -17.80 -42.88
CA GLY A 373 1.05 -18.83 -43.29
C GLY A 373 2.30 -18.89 -42.42
N GLY A 374 2.16 -18.68 -41.10
CA GLY A 374 3.29 -18.68 -40.15
C GLY A 374 4.17 -17.42 -40.22
N THR A 375 3.73 -16.38 -40.93
CA THR A 375 4.49 -15.13 -41.08
C THR A 375 3.62 -13.92 -40.73
N TYR A 376 4.24 -12.83 -40.30
CA TYR A 376 3.57 -11.57 -40.00
C TYR A 376 3.85 -10.57 -41.12
N LYS A 377 2.79 -9.97 -41.68
CA LYS A 377 2.87 -9.04 -42.81
C LYS A 377 2.08 -7.76 -42.52
N ARG A 378 2.55 -6.64 -43.06
CA ARG A 378 1.81 -5.38 -43.05
C ARG A 378 0.49 -5.54 -43.81
N GLY A 379 -0.60 -5.23 -43.12
CA GLY A 379 -1.96 -5.16 -43.65
C GLY A 379 -2.39 -3.72 -43.95
N ALA A 380 -3.70 -3.47 -43.87
CA ALA A 380 -4.28 -2.16 -44.15
C ALA A 380 -3.98 -1.14 -43.05
N ASP A 381 -3.93 0.13 -43.44
CA ASP A 381 -3.84 1.24 -42.49
C ASP A 381 -5.16 1.41 -41.72
N ILE A 382 -5.03 1.65 -40.41
CA ILE A 382 -6.15 1.97 -39.51
C ILE A 382 -6.48 3.45 -39.68
N LYS A 383 -7.75 3.75 -39.99
CA LYS A 383 -8.23 5.12 -40.10
C LYS A 383 -8.34 5.74 -38.70
N LEU A 384 -7.42 6.63 -38.37
CA LEU A 384 -7.39 7.34 -37.10
C LEU A 384 -7.48 8.86 -37.30
N PRO A 385 -7.95 9.61 -36.28
CA PRO A 385 -7.82 11.06 -36.28
C PRO A 385 -6.35 11.50 -36.43
N SER A 386 -6.13 12.64 -37.07
CA SER A 386 -4.78 13.17 -37.30
C SER A 386 -4.00 13.33 -35.99
N GLY A 387 -2.75 12.83 -35.96
CA GLY A 387 -1.85 12.91 -34.81
C GLY A 387 -2.03 11.83 -33.74
N VAL A 388 -3.06 10.99 -33.85
CA VAL A 388 -3.27 9.85 -32.93
C VAL A 388 -2.29 8.73 -33.29
N ASN A 389 -1.43 8.33 -32.34
CA ASN A 389 -0.48 7.23 -32.52
C ASN A 389 -0.98 5.92 -31.92
N ILE A 390 -0.22 4.83 -32.11
CA ILE A 390 -0.59 3.47 -31.70
C ILE A 390 -1.01 3.35 -30.24
N TYR A 391 -0.37 4.04 -29.29
CA TYR A 391 -0.66 3.89 -27.85
C TYR A 391 -1.68 4.89 -27.31
N ASP A 392 -2.20 5.78 -28.17
CA ASP A 392 -3.10 6.85 -27.72
C ASP A 392 -4.54 6.41 -27.57
N PHE A 393 -4.97 5.41 -28.35
CA PHE A 393 -6.39 5.23 -28.66
C PHE A 393 -6.95 3.85 -28.36
N GLN A 394 -8.28 3.81 -28.28
CA GLN A 394 -9.06 2.60 -28.38
C GLN A 394 -10.35 2.85 -29.17
N ILE A 395 -10.83 1.82 -29.87
CA ILE A 395 -12.13 1.86 -30.56
C ILE A 395 -13.23 1.52 -29.56
N VAL A 396 -14.25 2.38 -29.50
CA VAL A 396 -15.37 2.27 -28.57
C VAL A 396 -16.68 2.17 -29.32
N LYS A 397 -17.67 1.57 -28.67
CA LYS A 397 -19.03 1.42 -29.21
C LYS A 397 -20.06 1.94 -28.23
N SER A 398 -21.06 2.64 -28.75
CA SER A 398 -22.27 2.97 -27.99
C SER A 398 -23.26 1.81 -27.98
N PHE A 399 -24.31 1.92 -27.16
CA PHE A 399 -25.41 0.95 -27.09
C PHE A 399 -26.09 0.69 -28.44
N ASP A 400 -26.22 1.71 -29.29
CA ASP A 400 -26.80 1.61 -30.63
C ASP A 400 -25.80 1.13 -31.70
N GLY A 401 -24.59 0.73 -31.30
CA GLY A 401 -23.58 0.11 -32.16
C GLY A 401 -22.73 1.07 -32.98
N LYS A 402 -22.89 2.39 -32.81
CA LYS A 402 -22.02 3.38 -33.47
C LYS A 402 -20.59 3.22 -32.96
N GLN A 403 -19.62 3.40 -33.85
CA GLN A 403 -18.21 3.35 -33.49
C GLN A 403 -17.62 4.75 -33.34
N ALA A 404 -16.68 4.87 -32.41
CA ALA A 404 -15.88 6.08 -32.22
C ALA A 404 -14.46 5.71 -31.81
N THR A 405 -13.54 6.66 -31.95
CA THR A 405 -12.17 6.55 -31.44
C THR A 405 -12.07 7.39 -30.17
N LEU A 406 -11.79 6.75 -29.05
CA LEU A 406 -11.41 7.44 -27.81
C LEU A 406 -9.89 7.51 -27.78
N ALA A 407 -9.32 8.70 -27.65
CA ALA A 407 -7.87 8.88 -27.68
C ALA A 407 -7.39 9.95 -26.69
N TRP A 408 -6.23 9.69 -26.09
CA TRP A 408 -5.50 10.66 -25.28
C TRP A 408 -4.87 11.77 -26.13
N ASP A 409 -4.95 13.02 -25.68
CA ASP A 409 -4.05 14.08 -26.15
C ASP A 409 -2.77 14.16 -25.29
N ASP A 410 -1.77 14.90 -25.77
CA ASP A 410 -0.47 15.01 -25.09
C ASP A 410 -0.54 15.81 -23.79
N ARG A 411 -1.65 16.51 -23.55
CA ARG A 411 -1.90 17.25 -22.32
C ARG A 411 -2.56 16.36 -21.27
N GLY A 412 -2.99 15.14 -21.58
CA GLY A 412 -3.60 14.20 -20.64
C GLY A 412 -5.14 14.23 -20.62
N TYR A 413 -5.77 14.82 -21.64
CA TYR A 413 -7.23 14.78 -21.82
C TYR A 413 -7.64 13.62 -22.73
N LEU A 414 -8.79 13.02 -22.43
CA LEU A 414 -9.43 12.07 -23.35
C LEU A 414 -10.29 12.83 -24.36
N ASN A 415 -10.24 12.42 -25.62
CA ASN A 415 -10.97 13.01 -26.72
C ASN A 415 -11.73 11.90 -27.44
N LEU A 416 -13.02 12.11 -27.73
CA LEU A 416 -13.82 11.18 -28.52
C LEU A 416 -14.00 11.74 -29.93
N TYR A 417 -13.70 10.92 -30.93
CA TYR A 417 -13.84 11.24 -32.35
C TYR A 417 -14.83 10.29 -33.01
N ASN A 418 -15.74 10.82 -33.83
CA ASN A 418 -16.64 9.99 -34.62
C ASN A 418 -15.89 9.30 -35.79
N GLU A 419 -16.59 8.46 -36.56
CA GLU A 419 -16.02 7.71 -37.70
C GLU A 419 -15.44 8.60 -38.82
N LYS A 420 -15.81 9.88 -38.87
CA LYS A 420 -15.26 10.87 -39.81
C LYS A 420 -13.99 11.56 -39.27
N GLY A 421 -13.54 11.20 -38.08
CA GLY A 421 -12.39 11.83 -37.41
C GLY A 421 -12.71 13.19 -36.78
N ILE A 422 -13.98 13.56 -36.64
CA ILE A 422 -14.38 14.83 -36.02
C ILE A 422 -14.48 14.62 -34.51
N ARG A 423 -13.80 15.47 -33.73
CA ARG A 423 -13.91 15.45 -32.26
C ARG A 423 -15.31 15.87 -31.82
N ILE A 424 -15.97 15.02 -31.06
CA ILE A 424 -17.33 15.22 -30.54
C ILE A 424 -17.39 15.37 -29.01
N TRP A 425 -16.30 15.03 -28.30
CA TRP A 425 -16.20 15.21 -26.86
C TRP A 425 -14.74 15.33 -26.40
N ILE A 426 -14.52 16.00 -25.27
CA ILE A 426 -13.26 16.05 -24.52
C ILE A 426 -13.57 15.89 -23.04
N SER A 427 -12.70 15.20 -22.29
CA SER A 427 -12.83 15.09 -20.85
C SER A 427 -12.83 16.47 -20.18
N PRO A 428 -13.66 16.68 -19.14
CA PRO A 428 -13.72 17.96 -18.44
C PRO A 428 -12.43 18.24 -17.65
N GLU A 429 -11.70 17.19 -17.29
CA GLU A 429 -10.48 17.25 -16.49
C GLU A 429 -9.31 16.54 -17.18
N ASP A 430 -8.10 16.95 -16.82
CA ASP A 430 -6.85 16.25 -17.12
C ASP A 430 -6.73 15.00 -16.24
N PHE A 431 -6.23 13.92 -16.82
CA PHE A 431 -6.01 12.64 -16.14
C PHE A 431 -4.61 12.50 -15.52
N GLY A 432 -3.84 13.58 -15.44
CA GLY A 432 -2.55 13.64 -14.73
C GLY A 432 -1.34 13.41 -15.63
N GLY A 433 -1.54 13.33 -16.95
CA GLY A 433 -0.47 13.12 -17.94
C GLY A 433 0.26 11.78 -17.80
N PHE A 434 1.37 11.67 -18.53
CA PHE A 434 2.11 10.41 -18.73
C PHE A 434 3.54 10.50 -18.23
N SER A 435 4.01 9.42 -17.62
CA SER A 435 5.35 9.35 -17.03
C SER A 435 6.44 8.89 -18.01
N GLU A 436 6.06 8.14 -19.04
CA GLU A 436 6.99 7.56 -20.02
C GLU A 436 7.15 8.53 -21.20
N LYS A 437 8.17 9.39 -21.13
CA LYS A 437 8.43 10.46 -22.11
C LYS A 437 9.86 10.43 -22.61
N PHE A 438 10.02 10.73 -23.90
CA PHE A 438 11.30 10.72 -24.59
C PHE A 438 11.47 12.03 -25.36
N LYS A 439 12.63 12.67 -25.21
CA LYS A 439 12.96 13.88 -25.97
C LYS A 439 13.21 13.52 -27.43
N LYS A 440 12.75 14.40 -28.32
CA LYS A 440 13.09 14.32 -29.73
C LYS A 440 14.50 14.87 -29.96
N ASP A 441 15.25 14.20 -30.84
CA ASP A 441 16.60 14.61 -31.21
C ASP A 441 16.54 15.98 -31.89
N SER A 442 17.41 16.87 -31.45
CA SER A 442 17.55 18.20 -32.00
C SER A 442 18.90 18.36 -32.68
N PRO A 443 18.95 18.86 -33.93
CA PRO A 443 20.20 19.10 -34.64
C PRO A 443 21.02 20.25 -34.04
N ALA A 444 20.46 21.06 -33.14
CA ALA A 444 21.17 22.14 -32.45
C ALA A 444 20.67 22.29 -31.00
N VAL A 445 21.58 22.56 -30.07
CA VAL A 445 21.30 22.71 -28.62
C VAL A 445 20.22 23.78 -28.33
N MET A 446 20.06 24.78 -29.20
CA MET A 446 19.10 25.88 -29.03
C MET A 446 17.70 25.63 -29.61
N VAL A 447 17.44 24.47 -30.23
CA VAL A 447 16.13 24.14 -30.81
C VAL A 447 15.47 23.02 -30.00
N GLU A 448 14.36 23.30 -29.31
CA GLU A 448 13.57 22.28 -28.64
C GLU A 448 12.56 21.68 -29.63
N ARG A 449 12.70 20.39 -29.97
CA ARG A 449 11.77 19.69 -30.89
C ARG A 449 10.61 19.00 -30.16
N GLY A 450 10.51 19.17 -28.85
CA GLY A 450 9.49 18.57 -28.00
C GLY A 450 9.79 17.12 -27.61
N GLU A 451 8.75 16.43 -27.17
CA GLU A 451 8.81 15.06 -26.63
C GLU A 451 7.78 14.16 -27.33
N TRP A 452 7.96 12.86 -27.24
CA TRP A 452 6.90 11.86 -27.48
C TRP A 452 6.74 11.00 -26.24
N SER A 453 5.54 10.43 -26.04
CA SER A 453 5.24 9.66 -24.83
C SER A 453 4.52 8.36 -25.14
N VAL A 454 4.73 7.35 -24.31
CA VAL A 454 3.87 6.16 -24.27
C VAL A 454 2.74 6.46 -23.30
N LYS A 455 1.52 6.51 -23.82
CA LYS A 455 0.32 6.90 -23.05
C LYS A 455 -0.25 5.70 -22.30
N ASP A 456 -1.12 5.98 -21.33
CA ASP A 456 -1.72 4.93 -20.51
C ASP A 456 -2.69 4.08 -21.32
N ARG A 457 -2.75 2.79 -20.96
CA ARG A 457 -3.69 1.84 -21.56
C ARG A 457 -5.13 2.30 -21.40
N LEU A 458 -5.94 2.05 -22.41
CA LEU A 458 -7.40 2.12 -22.38
C LEU A 458 -7.94 0.71 -22.60
N ILE A 459 -8.67 0.17 -21.62
CA ILE A 459 -9.20 -1.20 -21.70
C ILE A 459 -10.70 -1.14 -21.95
N VAL A 460 -11.16 -1.77 -23.03
CA VAL A 460 -12.60 -1.94 -23.28
C VAL A 460 -13.09 -3.13 -22.49
N LYS A 461 -14.15 -2.93 -21.70
CA LYS A 461 -14.91 -3.98 -21.03
C LYS A 461 -16.38 -3.79 -21.41
N ASP A 462 -16.92 -4.73 -22.18
CA ASP A 462 -18.23 -4.61 -22.82
C ASP A 462 -18.36 -3.34 -23.68
N ILE A 463 -19.05 -2.32 -23.18
CA ILE A 463 -19.24 -1.01 -23.84
C ILE A 463 -18.56 0.14 -23.08
N GLU A 464 -17.94 -0.17 -21.95
CA GLU A 464 -17.22 0.80 -21.13
C GLU A 464 -15.73 0.78 -21.47
N VAL A 465 -15.08 1.92 -21.25
CA VAL A 465 -13.62 2.04 -21.29
C VAL A 465 -13.09 2.37 -19.92
N ILE A 466 -12.16 1.56 -19.46
CA ILE A 466 -11.42 1.78 -18.24
C ILE A 466 -10.19 2.62 -18.55
N ALA A 467 -9.95 3.65 -17.74
CA ALA A 467 -8.81 4.56 -17.85
C ALA A 467 -8.21 4.87 -16.47
N SER A 468 -6.89 4.99 -16.39
CA SER A 468 -6.20 5.48 -15.18
C SER A 468 -6.15 6.99 -15.13
N LYS A 469 -6.39 7.56 -13.96
CA LYS A 469 -6.19 8.98 -13.68
C LYS A 469 -5.21 9.14 -12.53
N ARG A 470 -4.28 10.09 -12.62
CA ARG A 470 -3.31 10.38 -11.57
C ARG A 470 -3.50 11.80 -11.02
N LYS A 471 -3.38 11.95 -9.71
CA LYS A 471 -3.41 13.23 -9.01
C LYS A 471 -1.97 13.64 -8.69
N PRO A 472 -1.42 14.71 -9.30
CA PRO A 472 -0.07 15.17 -9.01
C PRO A 472 0.12 15.51 -7.53
N LEU A 473 1.35 15.39 -7.03
CA LEU A 473 1.68 15.64 -5.62
C LEU A 473 1.44 17.09 -5.19
N LEU A 474 1.84 18.06 -6.02
CA LEU A 474 1.78 19.50 -5.72
C LEU A 474 1.16 20.26 -6.89
N GLY A 475 -0.09 20.68 -6.74
CA GLY A 475 -0.80 21.46 -7.76
C GLY A 475 -0.83 20.76 -9.12
N ILE A 476 -0.56 21.50 -10.20
CA ILE A 476 -0.48 21.00 -11.58
C ILE A 476 0.92 20.50 -11.99
N ALA A 477 1.90 20.51 -11.07
CA ALA A 477 3.29 20.18 -11.39
C ALA A 477 3.53 18.66 -11.41
N ARG A 478 3.53 18.08 -12.62
CA ARG A 478 3.63 16.62 -12.87
C ARG A 478 5.01 16.00 -12.58
N GLY A 479 6.07 16.81 -12.43
CA GLY A 479 7.46 16.34 -12.32
C GLY A 479 7.89 15.84 -10.94
N LEU A 480 7.08 16.01 -9.90
CA LEU A 480 7.41 15.64 -8.51
C LEU A 480 6.76 14.31 -8.07
N GLY A 481 6.10 13.59 -8.99
CA GLY A 481 5.34 12.38 -8.70
C GLY A 481 3.87 12.65 -8.39
N TYR A 482 3.16 11.59 -8.00
CA TYR A 482 1.70 11.54 -7.93
C TYR A 482 1.22 11.14 -6.55
N LYS A 483 0.45 12.01 -5.87
CA LYS A 483 -0.09 11.71 -4.53
C LYS A 483 -0.91 10.42 -4.52
N SER A 484 -1.82 10.30 -5.48
CA SER A 484 -2.71 9.16 -5.62
C SER A 484 -3.15 9.00 -7.06
N SER A 485 -3.78 7.88 -7.35
CA SER A 485 -4.34 7.53 -8.65
C SER A 485 -5.74 6.95 -8.48
N GLU A 486 -6.50 6.96 -9.56
CA GLU A 486 -7.86 6.46 -9.70
C GLU A 486 -7.92 5.54 -10.92
N ILE A 487 -8.86 4.62 -10.90
CA ILE A 487 -9.34 3.94 -12.11
C ILE A 487 -10.77 4.43 -12.36
N LYS A 488 -11.02 4.95 -13.56
CA LYS A 488 -12.32 5.42 -14.02
C LYS A 488 -12.89 4.50 -15.10
N SER A 489 -14.22 4.39 -15.13
CA SER A 489 -14.98 3.85 -16.25
C SER A 489 -15.61 5.00 -17.04
N LEU A 490 -15.55 4.91 -18.36
CA LEU A 490 -16.17 5.83 -19.30
C LEU A 490 -17.15 5.08 -20.19
N LEU A 491 -18.37 5.59 -20.30
CA LEU A 491 -19.45 5.01 -21.11
C LEU A 491 -19.95 6.04 -22.12
N TRP A 492 -19.82 5.72 -23.41
CA TRP A 492 -20.38 6.56 -24.47
C TRP A 492 -21.79 6.10 -24.83
N THR A 493 -22.78 6.98 -24.62
CA THR A 493 -24.19 6.68 -24.89
C THR A 493 -24.58 6.83 -26.36
N GLY A 494 -23.67 7.32 -27.22
CA GLY A 494 -23.96 7.76 -28.58
C GLY A 494 -24.24 9.26 -28.68
N ILE A 495 -24.54 9.93 -27.56
CA ILE A 495 -24.83 11.37 -27.48
C ILE A 495 -23.91 12.07 -26.48
N SER A 496 -23.66 11.44 -25.33
CA SER A 496 -22.85 11.96 -24.23
C SER A 496 -21.84 10.93 -23.74
N MET A 497 -20.83 11.39 -23.01
CA MET A 497 -19.92 10.53 -22.25
C MET A 497 -20.31 10.59 -20.78
N GLU A 498 -20.53 9.43 -20.17
CA GLU A 498 -20.67 9.28 -18.72
C GLU A 498 -19.33 8.82 -18.14
N GLU A 499 -18.91 9.44 -17.03
CA GLU A 499 -17.71 9.05 -16.28
C GLU A 499 -18.10 8.58 -14.89
N ARG A 500 -17.51 7.47 -14.45
CA ARG A 500 -17.71 6.90 -13.11
C ARG A 500 -16.37 6.49 -12.52
N GLY A 501 -16.19 6.69 -11.21
CA GLY A 501 -15.02 6.15 -10.52
C GLY A 501 -15.21 4.67 -10.22
N MET A 502 -14.27 3.84 -10.67
CA MET A 502 -14.25 2.42 -10.34
C MET A 502 -13.40 2.17 -9.09
N LEU A 503 -12.23 2.81 -9.00
CA LEU A 503 -11.34 2.81 -7.83
C LEU A 503 -10.95 4.27 -7.54
N GLU A 504 -11.34 4.79 -6.38
CA GLU A 504 -11.30 6.22 -6.08
C GLU A 504 -9.98 6.70 -5.47
N GLU A 505 -9.19 5.82 -4.84
CA GLU A 505 -7.95 6.22 -4.19
C GLU A 505 -6.95 5.06 -4.07
N ILE A 506 -6.01 5.00 -5.01
CA ILE A 506 -4.81 4.15 -4.95
C ILE A 506 -3.62 5.06 -4.66
N GLY A 507 -2.94 4.84 -3.54
CA GLY A 507 -1.77 5.63 -3.17
C GLY A 507 -0.66 5.57 -4.23
N GLY A 508 -0.13 6.74 -4.59
CA GLY A 508 0.94 6.87 -5.57
C GLY A 508 0.51 6.87 -7.03
N GLU A 509 1.41 6.36 -7.88
CA GLU A 509 1.28 6.33 -9.33
C GLU A 509 0.83 4.94 -9.80
N ILE A 510 -0.29 4.84 -10.52
CA ILE A 510 -0.58 3.63 -11.30
C ILE A 510 0.39 3.57 -12.49
N LEU A 511 1.13 2.48 -12.62
CA LEU A 511 2.09 2.25 -13.70
C LEU A 511 1.46 1.52 -14.90
N ASP A 512 0.60 0.54 -14.61
CA ASP A 512 -0.16 -0.24 -15.60
C ASP A 512 -1.30 -0.98 -14.89
N TYR A 513 -2.26 -1.52 -15.64
CA TYR A 513 -3.37 -2.31 -15.11
C TYR A 513 -3.96 -3.24 -16.18
N SER A 514 -4.66 -4.29 -15.75
CA SER A 514 -5.36 -5.24 -16.63
C SER A 514 -6.58 -5.84 -15.92
N LEU A 515 -7.42 -6.51 -16.70
CA LEU A 515 -8.62 -7.20 -16.21
C LEU A 515 -8.39 -8.73 -16.19
N VAL A 516 -8.93 -9.37 -15.16
CA VAL A 516 -9.00 -10.83 -15.02
C VAL A 516 -10.42 -11.18 -14.60
N GLY A 517 -11.28 -11.49 -15.57
CA GLY A 517 -12.70 -11.74 -15.31
C GLY A 517 -13.40 -10.55 -14.62
N ASP A 518 -13.87 -10.76 -13.41
CA ASP A 518 -14.51 -9.76 -12.55
C ASP A 518 -13.54 -9.00 -11.64
N LYS A 519 -12.23 -9.10 -11.89
CA LYS A 519 -11.19 -8.43 -11.11
C LYS A 519 -10.40 -7.46 -11.97
N ILE A 520 -9.83 -6.45 -11.33
CA ILE A 520 -8.81 -5.58 -11.90
C ILE A 520 -7.50 -5.77 -11.15
N VAL A 521 -6.44 -5.97 -11.91
CA VAL A 521 -5.06 -6.07 -11.42
C VAL A 521 -4.38 -4.74 -11.70
N VAL A 522 -3.85 -4.10 -10.67
CA VAL A 522 -3.25 -2.77 -10.76
C VAL A 522 -1.82 -2.82 -10.28
N LEU A 523 -0.90 -2.37 -11.13
CA LEU A 523 0.50 -2.16 -10.79
C LEU A 523 0.68 -0.71 -10.37
N SER A 524 1.18 -0.47 -9.15
CA SER A 524 1.39 0.88 -8.65
C SER A 524 2.78 1.09 -8.06
N LYS A 525 3.27 2.32 -8.17
CA LYS A 525 4.46 2.83 -7.52
C LYS A 525 4.03 3.75 -6.37
N PRO A 526 4.20 3.32 -5.11
CA PRO A 526 3.92 4.15 -3.95
C PRO A 526 4.80 5.41 -3.93
N MET A 527 4.29 6.48 -3.34
CA MET A 527 4.93 7.80 -3.33
C MET A 527 6.21 7.88 -2.52
N LEU A 528 6.22 7.30 -1.33
CA LEU A 528 7.32 7.36 -0.38
C LEU A 528 7.34 6.07 0.42
N TRP A 529 8.21 5.13 0.09
CA TRP A 529 8.50 4.00 0.98
C TRP A 529 9.88 4.18 1.62
N LEU A 530 9.90 4.82 2.79
CA LEU A 530 11.06 4.82 3.67
C LEU A 530 10.78 3.84 4.83
N ARG A 531 11.41 2.66 4.77
CA ARG A 531 11.73 1.87 5.98
C ARG A 531 13.24 1.97 6.21
N PRO A 532 13.71 2.78 7.18
CA PRO A 532 15.13 2.90 7.49
C PRO A 532 15.82 1.56 7.81
N LYS A 533 15.06 0.56 8.29
CA LYS A 533 15.57 -0.77 8.66
C LYS A 533 16.08 -1.63 7.48
N ASN A 534 15.73 -1.33 6.23
CA ASN A 534 16.14 -2.16 5.09
C ASN A 534 17.33 -1.57 4.29
N ILE A 535 17.65 -0.29 4.50
CA ILE A 535 18.81 0.38 3.86
C ILE A 535 20.12 -0.28 4.32
N LEU A 536 20.16 -0.79 5.55
CA LEU A 536 21.31 -1.49 6.12
C LEU A 536 21.50 -2.93 5.60
N LYS A 537 20.57 -3.46 4.78
CA LYS A 537 20.64 -4.81 4.20
C LYS A 537 20.96 -4.83 2.69
N GLY A 538 21.22 -3.68 2.08
CA GLY A 538 21.57 -3.59 0.65
C GLY A 538 20.42 -3.85 -0.33
N GLU A 539 19.16 -3.94 0.15
CA GLU A 539 17.98 -4.01 -0.70
C GLU A 539 17.44 -2.60 -1.00
N SER A 540 17.11 -2.33 -2.27
CA SER A 540 16.55 -1.03 -2.69
C SER A 540 15.26 -0.71 -1.92
N PRO A 541 15.11 0.51 -1.34
CA PRO A 541 13.95 0.89 -0.54
C PRO A 541 12.67 1.14 -1.36
N PHE A 542 12.77 1.10 -2.70
CA PHE A 542 11.68 1.37 -3.62
C PHE A 542 11.12 0.05 -4.17
N GLY A 543 9.82 -0.20 -4.04
CA GLY A 543 9.17 -1.40 -4.57
C GLY A 543 7.91 -1.06 -5.34
N THR A 544 7.64 -1.80 -6.41
CA THR A 544 6.36 -1.76 -7.11
C THR A 544 5.36 -2.66 -6.38
N MET A 545 4.11 -2.25 -6.28
CA MET A 545 3.03 -3.02 -5.67
C MET A 545 2.09 -3.55 -6.77
N LEU A 546 1.64 -4.79 -6.62
CA LEU A 546 0.56 -5.37 -7.40
C LEU A 546 -0.66 -5.51 -6.50
N TYR A 547 -1.76 -4.89 -6.87
CA TYR A 547 -3.04 -5.00 -6.17
C TYR A 547 -4.04 -5.74 -7.05
N ILE A 548 -4.87 -6.57 -6.44
CA ILE A 548 -6.00 -7.22 -7.10
C ILE A 548 -7.27 -6.75 -6.42
N PHE A 549 -8.17 -6.09 -7.15
CA PHE A 549 -9.45 -5.61 -6.65
C PHE A 549 -10.60 -6.39 -7.28
N SER A 550 -11.68 -6.58 -6.52
CA SER A 550 -12.95 -7.07 -7.06
C SER A 550 -13.70 -5.95 -7.76
N LEU A 551 -14.27 -6.23 -8.93
CA LEU A 551 -15.22 -5.36 -9.61
C LEU A 551 -16.69 -5.77 -9.37
N LYS A 552 -16.95 -6.83 -8.59
CA LYS A 552 -18.32 -7.24 -8.27
C LYS A 552 -19.04 -6.16 -7.46
N GLY A 553 -20.20 -5.73 -7.96
CA GLY A 553 -21.05 -4.74 -7.31
C GLY A 553 -20.64 -3.28 -7.55
N ARG A 554 -19.73 -3.02 -8.51
CA ARG A 554 -19.33 -1.68 -8.94
C ARG A 554 -19.79 -1.39 -10.36
#